data_AF-A0A7K2LXB9-F1
#
_entry.id   AF-A0A7K2LXB9-F1
#
_cell.length_a   1.000
_cell.length_b   1.000
_cell.length_c   1.000
_cell.angle_alpha   90.00
_cell.angle_beta   90.00
_cell.angle_gamma   90.00
#
_symmetry.space_group_name_H-M   'P 1'
#
loop_
_entity.id
_entity.type
_entity.pdbx_description
1 polymer ?
#
loop_
_entity_poly.entity_id
_entity_poly.type
_entity_poly.pdbx_seq_one_letter_code
_entity_poly.pdbx_strand_id
1 'polypeptide(L)'
;ALAAAARAAGPGDWVLAHGLDHNAFGGRPVHHDLIDPALGGVPAFIRLYDGHSGLASGPALAAAGIDGPRRFEQRAQVVCDADGRPTGHLVEFAAMSLMDDVLPRESAAVRRARLLALLRDMAATGLTGAHVMDLQEPEVLGLLAGIEEDGELPMRLRIAPWCMPGTDEEGLDHLIESQRAHGRRWRVGGVKFFMDGTVEGGTAWLEHADCHGQGTEAFWPDPAAYTRAVHHLAHAGVRTVTHAIGDAAVRHVLDTVELLADPRQRSLHRIEHIETVPDGQLPRFARLGVAASMQPTHLAYTRADHRDEWSLRLGEERAGRAWRCRDLRDAGATLVLGSDWP
;
A
#
# COMPACT_ATOMS: atom_id res chain seq x y z
N ALA A 1 4.23 -16.00 -18.94
CA ALA A 1 3.30 -14.88 -19.07
C ALA A 1 3.91 -13.70 -19.81
N LEU A 2 5.00 -13.09 -19.30
CA LEU A 2 5.62 -11.89 -19.90
C LEU A 2 5.93 -12.03 -21.40
N ALA A 3 6.57 -13.12 -21.82
CA ALA A 3 6.85 -13.34 -23.24
C ALA A 3 5.59 -13.45 -24.13
N ALA A 4 4.46 -13.92 -23.58
CA ALA A 4 3.20 -13.95 -24.31
C ALA A 4 2.59 -12.54 -24.42
N ALA A 5 2.65 -11.75 -23.34
CA ALA A 5 2.21 -10.36 -23.33
C ALA A 5 3.04 -9.50 -24.30
N ALA A 6 4.37 -9.63 -24.26
CA ALA A 6 5.27 -8.91 -25.16
C ALA A 6 5.03 -9.25 -26.64
N ARG A 7 4.71 -10.51 -26.97
CA ARG A 7 4.35 -10.88 -28.35
C ARG A 7 3.02 -10.31 -28.82
N ALA A 8 2.11 -9.98 -27.90
CA ALA A 8 0.83 -9.35 -28.20
C ALA A 8 0.92 -7.82 -28.27
N ALA A 9 2.03 -7.23 -27.82
CA ALA A 9 2.26 -5.79 -27.79
C ALA A 9 2.58 -5.26 -29.20
N GLY A 10 1.88 -4.21 -29.60
CA GLY A 10 2.16 -3.44 -30.80
C GLY A 10 3.28 -2.41 -30.61
N PRO A 11 3.68 -1.70 -31.68
CA PRO A 11 4.64 -0.62 -31.58
C PRO A 11 4.16 0.49 -30.62
N GLY A 12 4.95 0.78 -29.58
CA GLY A 12 4.63 1.80 -28.57
C GLY A 12 3.82 1.28 -27.37
N ASP A 13 3.41 0.01 -27.38
CA ASP A 13 2.71 -0.60 -26.26
C ASP A 13 3.66 -0.91 -25.09
N TRP A 14 3.08 -1.03 -23.91
CA TRP A 14 3.75 -1.41 -22.67
C TRP A 14 3.21 -2.73 -22.13
N VAL A 15 4.07 -3.50 -21.48
CA VAL A 15 3.63 -4.65 -20.66
C VAL A 15 3.46 -4.19 -19.21
N LEU A 16 2.21 -4.09 -18.77
CA LEU A 16 1.87 -3.77 -17.38
C LEU A 16 1.40 -5.03 -16.66
N ALA A 17 1.92 -5.26 -15.46
CA ALA A 17 1.51 -6.39 -14.62
C ALA A 17 1.60 -6.01 -13.13
N HIS A 18 0.99 -6.84 -12.29
CA HIS A 18 0.99 -6.69 -10.83
C HIS A 18 1.05 -8.08 -10.16
N GLY A 19 1.25 -8.11 -8.85
CA GLY A 19 1.26 -9.35 -8.07
C GLY A 19 2.52 -10.20 -8.25
N LEU A 20 3.65 -9.61 -8.64
CA LEU A 20 4.91 -10.35 -8.73
C LEU A 20 5.42 -10.72 -7.33
N ASP A 21 5.58 -12.01 -7.10
CA ASP A 21 6.09 -12.58 -5.85
C ASP A 21 7.60 -12.30 -5.68
N HIS A 22 8.01 -11.76 -4.52
CA HIS A 22 9.41 -11.61 -4.12
C HIS A 22 10.19 -12.94 -4.18
N ASN A 23 9.53 -14.06 -3.92
CA ASN A 23 10.17 -15.38 -3.97
C ASN A 23 10.51 -15.83 -5.39
N ALA A 24 9.93 -15.22 -6.43
CA ALA A 24 10.20 -15.57 -7.83
C ALA A 24 11.68 -15.37 -8.22
N PHE A 25 12.41 -14.55 -7.47
CA PHE A 25 13.83 -14.28 -7.69
C PHE A 25 14.74 -15.35 -7.09
N GLY A 26 14.23 -16.22 -6.21
CA GLY A 26 15.00 -17.33 -5.62
C GLY A 26 16.21 -16.86 -4.82
N GLY A 27 16.07 -15.77 -4.07
CA GLY A 27 17.15 -15.15 -3.28
C GLY A 27 18.16 -14.34 -4.09
N ARG A 28 18.00 -14.22 -5.41
CA ARG A 28 18.76 -13.27 -6.22
C ARG A 28 18.20 -11.86 -6.03
N PRO A 29 19.01 -10.81 -6.20
CA PRO A 29 18.51 -9.44 -6.24
C PRO A 29 17.41 -9.26 -7.30
N VAL A 30 16.41 -8.44 -6.98
CA VAL A 30 15.38 -8.02 -7.93
C VAL A 30 16.05 -7.19 -9.02
N HIS A 31 16.05 -7.72 -10.25
CA HIS A 31 16.79 -7.15 -11.36
C HIS A 31 16.09 -7.33 -12.71
N HIS A 32 16.09 -6.29 -13.55
CA HIS A 32 15.39 -6.26 -14.83
C HIS A 32 15.96 -7.26 -15.85
N ASP A 33 17.27 -7.54 -15.81
CA ASP A 33 17.91 -8.63 -16.58
C ASP A 33 17.21 -9.99 -16.46
N LEU A 34 16.46 -10.24 -15.38
CA LEU A 34 15.70 -11.48 -15.20
C LEU A 34 14.41 -11.54 -16.03
N ILE A 35 13.91 -10.40 -16.50
CA ILE A 35 12.68 -10.28 -17.29
C ILE A 35 12.91 -9.77 -18.72
N ASP A 36 13.94 -8.96 -18.94
CA ASP A 36 14.23 -8.31 -20.23
C ASP A 36 14.34 -9.29 -21.41
N PRO A 37 15.01 -10.46 -21.29
CA PRO A 37 15.06 -11.43 -22.39
C PRO A 37 13.67 -11.93 -22.83
N ALA A 38 12.71 -12.00 -21.91
CA ALA A 38 11.35 -12.42 -22.21
C ALA A 38 10.52 -11.30 -22.87
N LEU A 39 10.91 -10.03 -22.67
CA LEU A 39 10.18 -8.86 -23.17
C LEU A 39 10.61 -8.45 -24.59
N GLY A 40 11.78 -8.88 -25.06
CA GLY A 40 12.22 -8.60 -26.43
C GLY A 40 12.32 -7.11 -26.77
N GLY A 41 12.62 -6.26 -25.78
CA GLY A 41 12.73 -4.81 -25.92
C GLY A 41 11.43 -4.03 -25.69
N VAL A 42 10.29 -4.69 -25.46
CA VAL A 42 9.04 -4.01 -25.06
C VAL A 42 9.18 -3.46 -23.65
N PRO A 43 8.91 -2.16 -23.40
CA PRO A 43 8.97 -1.60 -22.05
C PRO A 43 7.90 -2.25 -21.16
N ALA A 44 8.33 -2.64 -19.96
CA ALA A 44 7.47 -3.23 -18.96
C ALA A 44 7.63 -2.57 -17.59
N PHE A 45 6.52 -2.46 -16.87
CA PHE A 45 6.49 -2.11 -15.47
C PHE A 45 5.60 -3.10 -14.72
N ILE A 46 6.19 -3.82 -13.77
CA ILE A 46 5.54 -4.91 -13.04
C ILE A 46 5.50 -4.55 -11.57
N ARG A 47 4.32 -4.33 -10.99
CA ARG A 47 4.19 -4.14 -9.54
C ARG A 47 4.36 -5.47 -8.81
N LEU A 48 5.11 -5.47 -7.72
CA LEU A 48 5.21 -6.64 -6.84
C LEU A 48 3.93 -6.76 -6.00
N TYR A 49 3.74 -7.92 -5.37
CA TYR A 49 2.53 -8.19 -4.58
C TYR A 49 2.39 -7.30 -3.36
N ASP A 50 3.49 -6.74 -2.89
CA ASP A 50 3.56 -5.93 -1.68
C ASP A 50 2.88 -4.56 -1.86
N GLY A 51 2.59 -4.14 -3.10
CA GLY A 51 2.07 -2.81 -3.43
C GLY A 51 3.05 -1.65 -3.23
N HIS A 52 4.23 -1.92 -2.65
CA HIS A 52 5.26 -0.95 -2.28
C HIS A 52 6.50 -1.02 -3.17
N SER A 53 6.57 -1.98 -4.09
CA SER A 53 7.66 -2.05 -5.04
C SER A 53 7.23 -2.41 -6.46
N GLY A 54 8.09 -2.06 -7.41
CA GLY A 54 7.92 -2.36 -8.82
C GLY A 54 9.22 -2.72 -9.51
N LEU A 55 9.13 -3.57 -10.52
CA LEU A 55 10.23 -3.93 -11.40
C LEU A 55 10.00 -3.29 -12.78
N ALA A 56 10.80 -2.28 -13.10
CA ALA A 56 10.88 -1.66 -14.41
C ALA A 56 11.93 -2.37 -15.28
N SER A 57 11.54 -2.75 -16.50
CA SER A 57 12.47 -3.28 -17.52
C SER A 57 13.54 -2.27 -17.91
N GLY A 58 14.64 -2.72 -18.55
CA GLY A 58 15.66 -1.82 -19.10
C GLY A 58 15.09 -0.73 -20.02
N PRO A 59 14.24 -1.06 -21.02
CA PRO A 59 13.58 -0.05 -21.85
C PRO A 59 12.66 0.92 -21.07
N ALA A 60 12.01 0.46 -20.00
CA ALA A 60 11.18 1.32 -19.15
C ALA A 60 12.02 2.32 -18.35
N LEU A 61 13.16 1.88 -17.80
CA LEU A 61 14.13 2.76 -17.14
C LEU A 61 14.67 3.82 -18.08
N ALA A 62 15.03 3.42 -19.31
CA ALA A 62 15.49 4.33 -20.34
C ALA A 62 14.42 5.37 -20.72
N ALA A 63 13.15 4.94 -20.87
CA ALA A 63 12.04 5.84 -21.14
C ALA A 63 11.86 6.88 -20.02
N ALA A 64 12.00 6.47 -18.75
CA ALA A 64 11.92 7.34 -17.57
C ALA A 64 13.20 8.14 -17.27
N GLY A 65 14.25 8.01 -18.09
CA GLY A 65 15.54 8.65 -17.85
C GLY A 65 16.19 8.24 -16.53
N ILE A 66 15.97 7.01 -16.07
CA ILE A 66 16.58 6.47 -14.86
C ILE A 66 17.89 5.79 -15.26
N ASP A 67 19.01 6.47 -15.07
CA ASP A 67 20.36 6.05 -15.48
C ASP A 67 21.34 5.87 -14.31
N GLY A 68 20.90 6.13 -13.08
CA GLY A 68 21.71 6.04 -11.88
C GLY A 68 20.92 6.23 -10.59
N PRO A 69 21.62 6.35 -9.44
CA PRO A 69 20.99 6.49 -8.14
C PRO A 69 20.23 7.82 -8.04
N ARG A 70 19.06 7.77 -7.39
CA ARG A 70 18.25 8.95 -7.06
C ARG A 70 18.01 9.02 -5.55
N ARG A 71 17.90 10.24 -5.02
CA ARG A 71 17.58 10.48 -3.61
C ARG A 71 16.12 10.87 -3.49
N PHE A 72 15.47 10.32 -2.48
CA PHE A 72 14.08 10.58 -2.16
C PHE A 72 13.93 10.81 -0.66
N GLU A 73 12.84 11.45 -0.28
CA GLU A 73 12.33 11.39 1.09
C GLU A 73 11.61 10.05 1.31
N GLN A 74 11.16 9.81 2.55
CA GLN A 74 10.22 8.71 2.87
C GLN A 74 10.72 7.32 2.46
N ARG A 75 12.05 7.12 2.50
CA ARG A 75 12.72 5.83 2.27
C ARG A 75 12.54 5.24 0.86
N ALA A 76 12.02 6.01 -0.08
CA ALA A 76 11.95 5.56 -1.45
C ALA A 76 13.34 5.40 -2.08
N GLN A 77 13.48 4.44 -2.97
CA GLN A 77 14.76 4.07 -3.55
C GLN A 77 14.62 3.57 -4.99
N VAL A 78 15.53 4.03 -5.85
CA VAL A 78 15.93 3.31 -7.06
C VAL A 78 17.10 2.42 -6.65
N VAL A 79 16.87 1.11 -6.64
CA VAL A 79 17.93 0.16 -6.26
C VAL A 79 18.96 0.11 -7.38
N CYS A 80 20.24 0.22 -7.00
CA CYS A 80 21.37 0.12 -7.92
C CYS A 80 22.26 -1.07 -7.55
N ASP A 81 22.93 -1.63 -8.55
CA ASP A 81 23.99 -2.62 -8.37
C ASP A 81 25.28 -1.99 -7.79
N ALA A 82 26.32 -2.82 -7.64
CA ALA A 82 27.62 -2.37 -7.12
C ALA A 82 28.34 -1.35 -8.01
N ASP A 83 27.99 -1.28 -9.30
CA ASP A 83 28.54 -0.30 -10.26
C ASP A 83 27.69 0.98 -10.33
N GLY A 84 26.61 1.07 -9.53
CA GLY A 84 25.68 2.20 -9.51
C GLY A 84 24.63 2.16 -10.61
N ARG A 85 24.50 1.06 -11.36
CA ARG A 85 23.49 0.92 -12.42
C ARG A 85 22.13 0.56 -11.82
N PRO A 86 21.03 1.21 -12.23
CA PRO A 86 19.69 0.88 -11.74
C PRO A 86 19.32 -0.57 -12.07
N THR A 87 18.89 -1.34 -11.07
CA THR A 87 18.46 -2.74 -11.28
C THR A 87 17.03 -2.85 -11.80
N GLY A 88 16.30 -1.73 -11.86
CA GLY A 88 14.87 -1.72 -12.18
C GLY A 88 13.96 -1.93 -10.98
N HIS A 89 14.50 -2.29 -9.82
CA HIS A 89 13.73 -2.38 -8.58
C HIS A 89 13.52 -0.98 -8.00
N LEU A 90 12.26 -0.54 -8.02
CA LEU A 90 11.78 0.73 -7.46
C LEU A 90 11.05 0.42 -6.17
N VAL A 91 11.50 0.99 -5.05
CA VAL A 91 10.98 0.73 -3.71
C VAL A 91 10.36 2.00 -3.14
N GLU A 92 9.15 1.87 -2.59
CA GLU A 92 8.21 2.90 -2.16
C GLU A 92 7.66 3.81 -3.28
N PHE A 93 6.55 4.47 -2.95
CA PHE A 93 5.74 5.27 -3.88
C PHE A 93 6.54 6.31 -4.67
N ALA A 94 7.41 7.09 -4.02
CA ALA A 94 8.12 8.17 -4.72
C ALA A 94 9.09 7.65 -5.80
N ALA A 95 9.63 6.43 -5.65
CA ALA A 95 10.44 5.80 -6.69
C ALA A 95 9.55 5.20 -7.79
N MET A 96 8.45 4.54 -7.43
CA MET A 96 7.49 3.98 -8.39
C MET A 96 6.84 5.05 -9.27
N SER A 97 6.52 6.21 -8.71
CA SER A 97 5.90 7.33 -9.42
C SER A 97 6.77 7.94 -10.51
N LEU A 98 8.08 7.63 -10.55
CA LEU A 98 8.91 7.97 -11.71
C LEU A 98 8.41 7.32 -13.02
N MET A 99 7.64 6.24 -12.93
CA MET A 99 7.02 5.60 -14.09
C MET A 99 5.77 6.36 -14.58
N ASP A 100 5.07 7.11 -13.73
CA ASP A 100 3.78 7.73 -14.07
C ASP A 100 3.89 8.75 -15.21
N ASP A 101 5.08 9.32 -15.41
CA ASP A 101 5.39 10.27 -16.48
C ASP A 101 5.52 9.61 -17.86
N VAL A 102 5.85 8.32 -17.90
CA VAL A 102 6.15 7.59 -19.15
C VAL A 102 5.16 6.49 -19.46
N LEU A 103 4.37 6.08 -18.47
CA LEU A 103 3.32 5.09 -18.65
C LEU A 103 2.22 5.63 -19.58
N PRO A 104 1.66 4.77 -20.44
CA PRO A 104 0.61 5.17 -21.36
C PRO A 104 -0.63 5.61 -20.58
N ARG A 105 -1.14 6.81 -20.89
CA ARG A 105 -2.37 7.34 -20.28
C ARG A 105 -3.58 6.86 -21.06
N GLU A 106 -4.45 6.13 -20.40
CA GLU A 106 -5.75 5.78 -20.95
C GLU A 106 -6.66 7.00 -21.00
N SER A 107 -7.52 7.07 -22.02
CA SER A 107 -8.60 8.06 -22.03
C SER A 107 -9.56 7.83 -20.85
N ALA A 108 -10.19 8.90 -20.36
CA ALA A 108 -11.17 8.81 -19.27
C ALA A 108 -12.31 7.81 -19.59
N ALA A 109 -12.73 7.72 -20.85
CA ALA A 109 -13.75 6.77 -21.29
C ALA A 109 -13.30 5.31 -21.16
N VAL A 110 -12.06 4.99 -21.57
CA VAL A 110 -11.47 3.65 -21.43
C VAL A 110 -11.30 3.30 -19.96
N ARG A 111 -10.73 4.21 -19.16
CA ARG A 111 -10.53 4.01 -17.72
C ARG A 111 -11.85 3.76 -17.00
N ARG A 112 -12.91 4.50 -17.34
CA ARG A 112 -14.26 4.32 -16.81
C ARG A 112 -14.85 2.96 -17.16
N ALA A 113 -14.78 2.56 -18.43
CA ALA A 113 -15.30 1.27 -18.88
C ALA A 113 -14.58 0.10 -18.18
N ARG A 114 -13.25 0.20 -18.04
CA ARG A 114 -12.42 -0.79 -17.34
C ARG A 114 -12.75 -0.86 -15.85
N LEU A 115 -12.91 0.28 -15.17
CA LEU A 115 -13.31 0.32 -13.77
C LEU A 115 -14.68 -0.32 -13.55
N LEU A 116 -15.66 -0.02 -14.42
CA LEU A 116 -16.98 -0.63 -14.34
C LEU A 116 -16.93 -2.15 -14.55
N ALA A 117 -16.14 -2.63 -15.51
CA ALA A 117 -15.93 -4.06 -15.73
C ALA A 117 -15.31 -4.73 -14.50
N LEU A 118 -14.22 -4.16 -13.96
CA LEU A 118 -13.57 -4.65 -12.74
C LEU A 118 -14.56 -4.76 -11.56
N LEU A 119 -15.33 -3.70 -11.29
CA LEU A 119 -16.30 -3.73 -10.20
C LEU A 119 -17.43 -4.75 -10.43
N ARG A 120 -17.80 -5.03 -11.69
CA ARG A 120 -18.76 -6.10 -12.01
C ARG A 120 -18.17 -7.48 -11.73
N ASP A 121 -16.92 -7.70 -12.12
CA ASP A 121 -16.23 -8.96 -11.88
C ASP A 121 -16.06 -9.21 -10.37
N MET A 122 -15.68 -8.19 -9.61
CA MET A 122 -15.64 -8.25 -8.14
C MET A 122 -17.03 -8.52 -7.55
N ALA A 123 -18.08 -7.87 -8.04
CA ALA A 123 -19.44 -8.12 -7.55
C ALA A 123 -19.92 -9.56 -7.87
N ALA A 124 -19.50 -10.11 -9.01
CA ALA A 124 -19.85 -11.48 -9.42
C ALA A 124 -19.24 -12.55 -8.50
N THR A 125 -18.19 -12.25 -7.73
CA THR A 125 -17.65 -13.15 -6.69
C THR A 125 -18.38 -13.05 -5.35
N GLY A 126 -19.38 -12.16 -5.25
CA GLY A 126 -20.17 -11.94 -4.03
C GLY A 126 -19.75 -10.72 -3.20
N LEU A 127 -18.74 -9.96 -3.64
CA LEU A 127 -18.33 -8.73 -2.95
C LEU A 127 -19.39 -7.64 -3.15
N THR A 128 -19.99 -7.18 -2.04
CA THR A 128 -21.05 -6.14 -2.09
C THR A 128 -20.51 -4.73 -1.81
N GLY A 129 -19.26 -4.61 -1.39
CA GLY A 129 -18.59 -3.34 -1.14
C GLY A 129 -17.10 -3.49 -0.88
N ALA A 130 -16.39 -2.37 -0.95
CA ALA A 130 -14.96 -2.28 -0.74
C ALA A 130 -14.60 -0.95 -0.04
N HIS A 131 -13.50 -0.97 0.70
CA HIS A 131 -12.85 0.27 1.11
C HIS A 131 -11.69 0.52 0.16
N VAL A 132 -11.76 1.61 -0.60
CA VAL A 132 -10.72 2.05 -1.53
C VAL A 132 -9.77 2.97 -0.75
N MET A 133 -8.53 2.54 -0.65
CA MET A 133 -7.48 3.24 0.08
C MET A 133 -6.67 4.14 -0.85
N ASP A 134 -5.97 5.09 -0.22
CA ASP A 134 -4.87 5.85 -0.82
C ASP A 134 -5.27 6.60 -2.10
N LEU A 135 -6.46 7.22 -2.09
CA LEU A 135 -6.88 8.02 -3.24
C LEU A 135 -5.96 9.24 -3.38
N GLN A 136 -5.13 9.22 -4.42
CA GLN A 136 -4.26 10.33 -4.81
C GLN A 136 -4.82 11.15 -5.98
N GLU A 137 -5.59 10.52 -6.87
CA GLU A 137 -6.14 11.15 -8.09
C GLU A 137 -7.59 11.58 -7.87
N PRO A 138 -7.88 12.90 -7.71
CA PRO A 138 -9.25 13.38 -7.52
C PRO A 138 -10.20 13.00 -8.67
N GLU A 139 -9.65 12.78 -9.87
CA GLU A 139 -10.39 12.38 -11.07
C GLU A 139 -11.14 11.05 -10.90
N VAL A 140 -10.70 10.18 -10.00
CA VAL A 140 -11.37 8.90 -9.70
C VAL A 140 -12.79 9.14 -9.17
N LEU A 141 -13.00 10.19 -8.36
CA LEU A 141 -14.34 10.53 -7.89
C LEU A 141 -15.25 10.93 -9.06
N GLY A 142 -14.69 11.66 -10.04
CA GLY A 142 -15.38 11.99 -11.30
C GLY A 142 -15.71 10.75 -12.13
N LEU A 143 -14.83 9.74 -12.17
CA LEU A 143 -15.11 8.47 -12.84
C LEU A 143 -16.27 7.72 -12.18
N LEU A 144 -16.30 7.67 -10.84
CA LEU A 144 -17.37 7.02 -10.08
C LEU A 144 -18.70 7.75 -10.25
N ALA A 145 -18.69 9.08 -10.18
CA ALA A 145 -19.86 9.92 -10.45
C ALA A 145 -20.38 9.67 -11.89
N GLY A 146 -19.48 9.68 -12.88
CA GLY A 146 -19.85 9.41 -14.27
C GLY A 146 -20.42 8.00 -14.46
N ILE A 147 -19.91 6.97 -13.77
CA ILE A 147 -20.53 5.62 -13.77
C ILE A 147 -21.97 5.69 -13.28
N GLU A 148 -22.22 6.45 -12.22
CA GLU A 148 -23.54 6.62 -11.65
C GLU A 148 -24.47 7.51 -12.50
N GLU A 149 -23.96 8.33 -13.40
CA GLU A 149 -24.79 9.06 -14.37
C GLU A 149 -25.40 8.13 -15.43
N ASP A 150 -24.64 7.15 -15.93
CA ASP A 150 -25.13 6.22 -16.96
C ASP A 150 -25.75 4.91 -16.40
N GLY A 151 -25.63 4.64 -15.10
CA GLY A 151 -26.09 3.38 -14.52
C GLY A 151 -25.81 3.24 -13.02
N GLU A 152 -25.80 2.01 -12.49
CA GLU A 152 -25.45 1.76 -11.10
C GLU A 152 -24.02 1.23 -10.95
N LEU A 153 -23.31 1.72 -9.91
CA LEU A 153 -22.09 1.07 -9.46
C LEU A 153 -22.38 -0.35 -8.95
N PRO A 154 -21.63 -1.38 -9.38
CA PRO A 154 -21.87 -2.76 -8.96
C PRO A 154 -21.71 -2.97 -7.44
N MET A 155 -20.82 -2.20 -6.81
CA MET A 155 -20.42 -2.34 -5.40
C MET A 155 -20.59 -1.04 -4.63
N ARG A 156 -20.65 -1.12 -3.29
CA ARG A 156 -20.57 0.05 -2.41
C ARG A 156 -19.13 0.40 -2.07
N LEU A 157 -18.71 1.62 -2.35
CA LEU A 157 -17.33 2.06 -2.13
C LEU A 157 -17.24 3.07 -0.99
N ARG A 158 -16.30 2.87 -0.08
CA ARG A 158 -15.86 3.88 0.88
C ARG A 158 -14.43 4.25 0.57
N ILE A 159 -14.17 5.52 0.32
CA ILE A 159 -12.91 6.00 -0.22
C ILE A 159 -12.17 6.78 0.87
N ALA A 160 -10.89 6.51 1.05
CA ALA A 160 -10.01 7.23 1.96
C ALA A 160 -8.89 7.91 1.16
N PRO A 161 -8.93 9.24 0.99
CA PRO A 161 -7.82 10.01 0.43
C PRO A 161 -6.58 9.90 1.30
N TRP A 162 -5.40 9.99 0.69
CA TRP A 162 -4.13 9.89 1.39
C TRP A 162 -3.71 11.23 1.99
N CYS A 163 -3.39 11.25 3.29
CA CYS A 163 -2.61 12.31 3.93
C CYS A 163 -1.11 11.98 3.89
N MET A 164 -0.34 12.83 3.21
CA MET A 164 1.11 12.68 3.06
C MET A 164 1.88 13.37 4.20
N PRO A 165 3.10 12.90 4.53
CA PRO A 165 4.04 13.70 5.28
C PRO A 165 4.22 15.08 4.64
N GLY A 166 4.11 16.13 5.46
CA GLY A 166 4.19 17.52 5.00
C GLY A 166 2.85 18.16 4.64
N THR A 167 1.73 17.44 4.71
CA THR A 167 0.39 18.07 4.64
C THR A 167 0.23 19.06 5.81
N ASP A 168 -0.04 20.31 5.48
CA ASP A 168 -0.27 21.42 6.42
C ASP A 168 -1.74 21.52 6.86
N GLU A 169 -2.07 22.51 7.68
CA GLU A 169 -3.44 22.69 8.20
C GLU A 169 -4.46 22.91 7.07
N GLU A 170 -4.12 23.67 6.02
CA GLU A 170 -4.99 23.88 4.86
C GLU A 170 -5.25 22.55 4.12
N GLY A 171 -4.22 21.74 3.91
CA GLY A 171 -4.36 20.41 3.33
C GLY A 171 -5.22 19.46 4.20
N LEU A 172 -5.09 19.52 5.52
CA LEU A 172 -5.94 18.76 6.44
C LEU A 172 -7.41 19.23 6.38
N ASP A 173 -7.64 20.54 6.26
CA ASP A 173 -8.98 21.10 6.11
C ASP A 173 -9.63 20.69 4.78
N HIS A 174 -8.86 20.62 3.70
CA HIS A 174 -9.33 20.04 2.43
C HIS A 174 -9.70 18.56 2.58
N LEU A 175 -8.94 17.77 3.35
CA LEU A 175 -9.29 16.37 3.63
C LEU A 175 -10.59 16.26 4.45
N ILE A 176 -10.84 17.19 5.37
CA ILE A 176 -12.11 17.30 6.13
C ILE A 176 -13.26 17.65 5.19
N GLU A 177 -13.07 18.64 4.31
CA GLU A 177 -14.10 19.05 3.35
C GLU A 177 -14.45 17.91 2.38
N SER A 178 -13.45 17.16 1.93
CA SER A 178 -13.62 16.04 1.00
C SER A 178 -14.58 14.96 1.53
N GLN A 179 -14.78 14.85 2.84
CA GLN A 179 -15.72 13.92 3.46
C GLN A 179 -17.19 14.17 3.05
N ARG A 180 -17.49 15.34 2.48
CA ARG A 180 -18.81 15.65 1.90
C ARG A 180 -19.05 14.99 0.55
N ALA A 181 -18.01 14.53 -0.15
CA ALA A 181 -18.14 13.94 -1.48
C ALA A 181 -18.77 12.55 -1.41
N HIS A 182 -19.90 12.37 -2.11
CA HIS A 182 -20.57 11.09 -2.22
C HIS A 182 -21.39 10.97 -3.50
N GLY A 183 -21.65 9.72 -3.88
CA GLY A 183 -22.65 9.33 -4.87
C GLY A 183 -23.74 8.46 -4.23
N ARG A 184 -24.43 7.66 -5.04
CA ARG A 184 -25.47 6.73 -4.57
C ARG A 184 -24.88 5.51 -3.87
N ARG A 185 -23.75 4.99 -4.35
CA ARG A 185 -23.06 3.80 -3.84
C ARG A 185 -21.61 4.06 -3.46
N TRP A 186 -21.06 5.24 -3.68
CA TRP A 186 -19.73 5.60 -3.21
C TRP A 186 -19.78 6.79 -2.25
N ARG A 187 -18.81 6.89 -1.34
CA ARG A 187 -18.58 8.08 -0.51
C ARG A 187 -17.12 8.19 -0.10
N VAL A 188 -16.62 9.40 0.06
CA VAL A 188 -15.44 9.64 0.87
C VAL A 188 -15.81 9.38 2.34
N GLY A 189 -14.97 8.64 3.06
CA GLY A 189 -15.31 8.18 4.40
C GLY A 189 -14.10 7.72 5.20
N GLY A 190 -13.23 8.67 5.50
CA GLY A 190 -11.98 8.51 6.22
C GLY A 190 -10.81 9.13 5.46
N VAL A 191 -9.64 9.08 6.08
CA VAL A 191 -8.36 9.50 5.51
C VAL A 191 -7.36 8.38 5.76
N LYS A 192 -6.56 8.03 4.76
CA LYS A 192 -5.49 7.06 4.93
C LYS A 192 -4.15 7.73 5.22
N PHE A 193 -3.36 7.06 6.06
CA PHE A 193 -1.97 7.36 6.39
C PHE A 193 -1.10 6.12 6.19
N PHE A 194 0.20 6.35 6.06
CA PHE A 194 1.25 5.35 6.20
C PHE A 194 2.16 5.75 7.35
N MET A 195 2.50 4.80 8.21
CA MET A 195 3.47 4.99 9.29
C MET A 195 4.83 4.36 8.95
N ASP A 196 4.84 3.40 8.03
CA ASP A 196 6.02 2.70 7.53
C ASP A 196 5.77 2.10 6.13
N GLY A 197 6.74 1.32 5.62
CA GLY A 197 6.61 0.47 4.43
C GLY A 197 6.61 -1.02 4.79
N THR A 198 7.20 -1.87 3.96
CA THR A 198 7.11 -3.33 4.08
C THR A 198 8.37 -3.96 4.69
N VAL A 199 8.21 -5.17 5.23
CA VAL A 199 9.36 -5.91 5.79
C VAL A 199 10.30 -6.32 4.66
N GLU A 200 9.78 -6.88 3.56
CA GLU A 200 10.52 -7.35 2.39
C GLU A 200 11.33 -6.23 1.72
N GLY A 201 10.76 -5.01 1.71
CA GLY A 201 11.43 -3.79 1.24
C GLY A 201 12.49 -3.25 2.20
N GLY A 202 12.53 -3.71 3.46
CA GLY A 202 13.43 -3.18 4.50
C GLY A 202 13.02 -1.78 5.00
N THR A 203 11.75 -1.42 4.84
CA THR A 203 11.18 -0.09 5.10
C THR A 203 10.07 -0.09 6.15
N ALA A 204 9.63 -1.26 6.63
CA ALA A 204 8.81 -1.37 7.84
C ALA A 204 9.51 -0.74 9.05
N TRP A 205 8.77 -0.08 9.93
CA TRP A 205 9.32 0.58 11.10
C TRP A 205 9.24 -0.35 12.31
N LEU A 206 10.39 -0.94 12.62
CA LEU A 206 10.60 -1.93 13.66
C LEU A 206 11.29 -1.30 14.89
N GLU A 207 11.01 -1.86 16.06
CA GLU A 207 11.69 -1.48 17.32
C GLU A 207 13.18 -1.81 17.29
N HIS A 208 13.53 -2.84 16.53
CA HIS A 208 14.90 -3.30 16.32
C HIS A 208 15.10 -3.59 14.84
N ALA A 209 16.30 -3.31 14.33
CA ALA A 209 16.62 -3.56 12.94
C ALA A 209 16.30 -5.00 12.51
N ASP A 210 15.92 -5.17 11.25
CA ASP A 210 15.78 -6.48 10.62
C ASP A 210 17.13 -7.23 10.57
N CYS A 211 17.13 -8.50 10.17
CA CYS A 211 18.33 -9.32 10.05
C CYS A 211 19.33 -8.80 8.98
N HIS A 212 18.93 -7.83 8.16
CA HIS A 212 19.79 -7.13 7.21
C HIS A 212 20.27 -5.76 7.74
N GLY A 213 19.90 -5.37 8.96
CA GLY A 213 20.29 -4.11 9.59
C GLY A 213 19.45 -2.90 9.17
N GLN A 214 18.24 -3.10 8.63
CA GLN A 214 17.33 -2.07 8.13
C GLN A 214 16.04 -1.96 8.97
N GLY A 215 15.11 -1.08 8.58
CA GLY A 215 13.76 -1.02 9.15
C GLY A 215 13.63 -0.35 10.53
N THR A 216 14.44 0.66 10.88
CA THR A 216 14.34 1.36 12.18
C THR A 216 13.80 2.79 12.09
N GLU A 217 13.25 3.17 10.94
CA GLU A 217 12.83 4.54 10.66
C GLU A 217 11.36 4.58 10.23
N ALA A 218 10.65 5.61 10.67
CA ALA A 218 9.28 5.88 10.31
C ALA A 218 9.16 6.43 8.87
N PHE A 219 8.00 6.22 8.24
CA PHE A 219 7.64 6.84 6.96
C PHE A 219 7.51 8.37 7.09
N TRP A 220 6.97 8.85 8.22
CA TRP A 220 6.92 10.27 8.55
C TRP A 220 8.25 10.68 9.20
N PRO A 221 9.04 11.58 8.59
CA PRO A 221 10.31 12.02 9.17
C PRO A 221 10.15 12.67 10.56
N ASP A 222 9.01 13.33 10.79
CA ASP A 222 8.53 13.72 12.11
C ASP A 222 7.30 12.89 12.49
N PRO A 223 7.44 11.80 13.28
CA PRO A 223 6.30 11.01 13.74
C PRO A 223 5.29 11.80 14.59
N ALA A 224 5.70 12.93 15.19
CA ALA A 224 4.77 13.80 15.91
C ALA A 224 3.89 14.60 14.94
N ALA A 225 4.34 14.87 13.70
CA ALA A 225 3.50 15.47 12.66
C ALA A 225 2.35 14.54 12.26
N TYR A 226 2.62 13.23 12.17
CA TYR A 226 1.56 12.22 12.01
C TYR A 226 0.54 12.30 13.16
N THR A 227 1.00 12.33 14.41
CA THR A 227 0.12 12.43 15.59
C THR A 227 -0.74 13.69 15.53
N ARG A 228 -0.16 14.84 15.20
CA ARG A 228 -0.90 16.11 15.05
C ARG A 228 -1.96 16.03 13.94
N ALA A 229 -1.63 15.47 12.78
CA ALA A 229 -2.56 15.30 11.67
C ALA A 229 -3.74 14.39 12.03
N VAL A 230 -3.49 13.24 12.67
CA VAL A 230 -4.55 12.34 13.15
C VAL A 230 -5.44 13.04 14.17
N HIS A 231 -4.86 13.81 15.10
CA HIS A 231 -5.62 14.54 16.10
C HIS A 231 -6.49 15.63 15.45
N HIS A 232 -5.98 16.38 14.48
CA HIS A 232 -6.76 17.39 13.74
C HIS A 232 -8.00 16.78 13.08
N LEU A 233 -7.80 15.67 12.35
CA LEU A 233 -8.88 14.94 11.69
C LEU A 233 -9.88 14.35 12.70
N ALA A 234 -9.39 13.76 13.80
CA ALA A 234 -10.24 13.20 14.84
C ALA A 234 -11.11 14.28 15.52
N HIS A 235 -10.58 15.47 15.77
CA HIS A 235 -11.36 16.61 16.31
C HIS A 235 -12.50 17.02 15.38
N ALA A 236 -12.31 16.89 14.06
CA ALA A 236 -13.37 17.09 13.06
C ALA A 236 -14.30 15.88 12.88
N GLY A 237 -14.14 14.81 13.67
CA GLY A 237 -14.93 13.57 13.56
C GLY A 237 -14.56 12.69 12.37
N VAL A 238 -13.42 12.96 11.72
CA VAL A 238 -12.92 12.19 10.59
C VAL A 238 -12.11 11.01 11.09
N ARG A 239 -12.49 9.82 10.62
CA ARG A 239 -11.80 8.57 10.94
C ARG A 239 -10.50 8.45 10.15
N THR A 240 -9.49 7.82 10.75
CA THR A 240 -8.25 7.50 10.03
C THR A 240 -8.06 6.00 9.88
N VAL A 241 -7.42 5.64 8.79
CA VAL A 241 -6.96 4.29 8.50
C VAL A 241 -5.45 4.40 8.34
N THR A 242 -4.65 3.63 9.06
CA THR A 242 -3.19 3.77 9.00
C THR A 242 -2.54 2.45 8.63
N HIS A 243 -1.75 2.44 7.56
CA HIS A 243 -0.81 1.35 7.26
C HIS A 243 0.29 1.34 8.33
N ALA A 244 0.41 0.23 9.05
CA ALA A 244 1.47 -0.02 10.01
C ALA A 244 1.83 -1.52 10.02
N ILE A 245 2.99 -1.86 9.45
CA ILE A 245 3.46 -3.26 9.35
C ILE A 245 4.34 -3.62 10.54
N GLY A 246 5.33 -2.78 10.83
CA GLY A 246 6.33 -3.00 11.87
C GLY A 246 5.80 -2.71 13.28
N ASP A 247 6.45 -3.32 14.28
CA ASP A 247 6.01 -3.24 15.67
C ASP A 247 6.14 -1.82 16.27
N ALA A 248 7.14 -1.04 15.87
CA ALA A 248 7.26 0.36 16.26
C ALA A 248 6.17 1.23 15.61
N ALA A 249 5.86 1.01 14.32
CA ALA A 249 4.75 1.69 13.66
C ALA A 249 3.41 1.42 14.35
N VAL A 250 3.08 0.14 14.61
CA VAL A 250 1.83 -0.24 15.29
C VAL A 250 1.74 0.42 16.66
N ARG A 251 2.82 0.39 17.45
CA ARG A 251 2.88 1.06 18.76
C ARG A 251 2.60 2.56 18.64
N HIS A 252 3.26 3.25 17.71
CA HIS A 252 3.12 4.70 17.54
C HIS A 252 1.68 5.09 17.16
N VAL A 253 1.01 4.29 16.32
CA VAL A 253 -0.40 4.54 15.98
C VAL A 253 -1.31 4.34 17.20
N LEU A 254 -1.10 3.27 17.98
CA LEU A 254 -1.86 3.02 19.20
C LEU A 254 -1.64 4.14 20.24
N ASP A 255 -0.40 4.60 20.42
CA ASP A 255 -0.05 5.73 21.29
C ASP A 255 -0.76 7.02 20.84
N THR A 256 -0.73 7.29 19.53
CA THR A 256 -1.43 8.44 18.93
C THR A 256 -2.92 8.42 19.22
N VAL A 257 -3.59 7.27 19.07
CA VAL A 257 -5.03 7.14 19.35
C VAL A 257 -5.35 7.19 20.84
N GLU A 258 -4.49 6.63 21.70
CA GLU A 258 -4.67 6.66 23.16
C GLU A 258 -4.67 8.09 23.71
N LEU A 259 -3.94 9.00 23.05
CA LEU A 259 -3.87 10.42 23.41
C LEU A 259 -5.06 11.26 22.91
N LEU A 260 -6.02 10.69 22.17
CA LEU A 260 -7.22 11.43 21.77
C LEU A 260 -8.07 11.85 22.98
N ALA A 261 -8.51 13.12 22.94
CA ALA A 261 -9.22 13.78 24.03
C ALA A 261 -10.62 13.20 24.29
N ASP A 262 -11.38 12.85 23.24
CA ASP A 262 -12.66 12.13 23.38
C ASP A 262 -12.45 10.62 23.14
N PRO A 263 -12.58 9.77 24.18
CA PRO A 263 -12.43 8.32 24.04
C PRO A 263 -13.40 7.70 23.02
N ARG A 264 -14.54 8.34 22.73
CA ARG A 264 -15.51 7.85 21.74
C ARG A 264 -14.97 7.91 20.32
N GLN A 265 -14.06 8.85 20.04
CA GLN A 265 -13.44 9.01 18.73
C GLN A 265 -12.43 7.88 18.43
N ARG A 266 -11.84 7.26 19.46
CA ARG A 266 -10.82 6.21 19.30
C ARG A 266 -11.31 5.02 18.46
N SER A 267 -12.58 4.65 18.64
CA SER A 267 -13.24 3.56 17.91
C SER A 267 -13.44 3.80 16.42
N LEU A 268 -13.23 5.03 15.95
CA LEU A 268 -13.31 5.38 14.54
C LEU A 268 -12.06 4.92 13.77
N HIS A 269 -10.92 4.77 14.45
CA HIS A 269 -9.63 4.55 13.83
C HIS A 269 -9.33 3.08 13.60
N ARG A 270 -8.51 2.81 12.57
CA ARG A 270 -8.16 1.47 12.14
C ARG A 270 -6.70 1.38 11.75
N ILE A 271 -6.06 0.27 12.08
CA ILE A 271 -4.70 -0.06 11.64
C ILE A 271 -4.79 -1.19 10.61
N GLU A 272 -4.08 -1.03 9.49
CA GLU A 272 -3.95 -2.03 8.43
C GLU A 272 -2.65 -2.83 8.58
N HIS A 273 -2.67 -4.09 8.13
CA HIS A 273 -1.56 -5.03 8.05
C HIS A 273 -1.15 -5.66 9.39
N ILE A 274 -0.53 -4.90 10.30
CA ILE A 274 -0.12 -5.37 11.64
C ILE A 274 0.65 -6.70 11.53
N GLU A 275 1.61 -6.77 10.60
CA GLU A 275 2.19 -8.05 10.20
C GLU A 275 3.04 -8.66 11.31
N THR A 276 3.74 -7.83 12.11
CA THR A 276 4.44 -8.27 13.32
C THR A 276 4.03 -7.39 14.50
N VAL A 277 3.58 -8.02 15.60
CA VAL A 277 3.16 -7.29 16.80
C VAL A 277 3.50 -8.06 18.09
N PRO A 278 4.20 -7.45 19.07
CA PRO A 278 4.47 -8.05 20.38
C PRO A 278 3.20 -8.24 21.21
N ASP A 279 3.20 -9.24 22.09
CA ASP A 279 2.08 -9.60 22.99
C ASP A 279 1.48 -8.40 23.72
N GLY A 280 2.34 -7.51 24.23
CA GLY A 280 1.92 -6.35 25.02
C GLY A 280 1.05 -5.33 24.25
N GLN A 281 1.08 -5.35 22.91
CA GLN A 281 0.27 -4.44 22.10
C GLN A 281 -1.14 -5.01 21.83
N LEU A 282 -1.34 -6.33 21.84
CA LEU A 282 -2.62 -6.95 21.45
C LEU A 282 -3.82 -6.45 22.26
N PRO A 283 -3.79 -6.39 23.62
CA PRO A 283 -4.94 -5.93 24.40
C PRO A 283 -5.27 -4.45 24.20
N ARG A 284 -4.34 -3.66 23.63
CA ARG A 284 -4.56 -2.24 23.39
C ARG A 284 -5.60 -2.00 22.31
N PHE A 285 -5.68 -2.85 21.29
CA PHE A 285 -6.70 -2.74 20.24
C PHE A 285 -8.12 -2.76 20.83
N ALA A 286 -8.41 -3.75 21.68
CA ALA A 286 -9.70 -3.85 22.37
C ALA A 286 -9.93 -2.67 23.34
N ARG A 287 -8.92 -2.31 24.14
CA ARG A 287 -9.01 -1.22 25.12
C ARG A 287 -9.29 0.14 24.46
N LEU A 288 -8.67 0.40 23.31
CA LEU A 288 -8.81 1.65 22.57
C LEU A 288 -10.00 1.62 21.58
N GLY A 289 -10.54 0.45 21.27
CA GLY A 289 -11.56 0.26 20.25
C GLY A 289 -11.05 0.39 18.81
N VAL A 290 -9.72 0.40 18.61
CA VAL A 290 -9.10 0.47 17.28
C VAL A 290 -9.34 -0.84 16.55
N ALA A 291 -9.88 -0.77 15.34
CA ALA A 291 -10.06 -1.95 14.51
C ALA A 291 -8.71 -2.44 13.97
N ALA A 292 -8.50 -3.75 13.99
CA ALA A 292 -7.37 -4.42 13.35
C ALA A 292 -7.81 -4.95 11.98
N SER A 293 -7.23 -4.42 10.91
CA SER A 293 -7.51 -4.83 9.52
C SER A 293 -6.36 -5.64 8.99
N MET A 294 -6.58 -6.94 8.80
CA MET A 294 -5.53 -7.91 8.48
C MET A 294 -5.72 -8.49 7.08
N GLN A 295 -4.62 -8.85 6.41
CA GLN A 295 -4.59 -9.42 5.07
C GLN A 295 -4.02 -10.85 5.09
N PRO A 296 -4.82 -11.89 5.45
CA PRO A 296 -4.34 -13.27 5.47
C PRO A 296 -3.79 -13.77 4.13
N THR A 297 -4.16 -13.14 3.01
CA THR A 297 -3.65 -13.46 1.67
C THR A 297 -2.17 -13.19 1.51
N HIS A 298 -1.55 -12.33 2.33
CA HIS A 298 -0.11 -12.07 2.27
C HIS A 298 0.72 -13.33 2.65
N LEU A 299 0.13 -14.24 3.44
CA LEU A 299 0.73 -15.53 3.78
C LEU A 299 0.75 -16.52 2.60
N ALA A 300 0.09 -16.22 1.47
CA ALA A 300 0.03 -17.13 0.33
C ALA A 300 1.39 -17.34 -0.35
N TYR A 301 2.35 -16.45 -0.11
CA TYR A 301 3.70 -16.50 -0.67
C TYR A 301 4.70 -17.26 0.20
N THR A 302 4.30 -17.64 1.42
CA THR A 302 5.16 -18.42 2.31
C THR A 302 5.41 -19.82 1.73
N ARG A 303 6.68 -20.22 1.67
CA ARG A 303 7.09 -21.52 1.14
C ARG A 303 6.72 -22.66 2.10
N ALA A 304 6.79 -23.90 1.61
CA ALA A 304 6.46 -25.09 2.39
C ALA A 304 7.32 -25.27 3.66
N ASP A 305 8.51 -24.67 3.71
CA ASP A 305 9.40 -24.66 4.88
C ASP A 305 9.15 -23.47 5.82
N HIS A 306 8.01 -22.77 5.66
CA HIS A 306 7.62 -21.58 6.42
C HIS A 306 8.61 -20.41 6.29
N ARG A 307 9.32 -20.33 5.15
CA ARG A 307 10.24 -19.24 4.85
C ARG A 307 9.84 -18.48 3.59
N ASP A 308 10.20 -17.21 3.58
CA ASP A 308 10.00 -16.21 2.53
C ASP A 308 10.90 -15.01 2.84
N GLU A 309 10.96 -14.01 1.94
CA GLU A 309 11.77 -12.81 2.17
C GLU A 309 11.40 -12.09 3.47
N TRP A 310 10.10 -12.07 3.80
CA TRP A 310 9.57 -11.46 5.01
C TRP A 310 10.14 -12.10 6.29
N SER A 311 10.04 -13.42 6.39
CA SER A 311 10.49 -14.18 7.57
C SER A 311 12.00 -14.20 7.71
N LEU A 312 12.74 -14.19 6.60
CA LEU A 312 14.20 -14.09 6.61
C LEU A 312 14.68 -12.75 7.19
N ARG A 313 14.01 -11.65 6.86
CA ARG A 313 14.32 -10.33 7.41
C ARG A 313 13.93 -10.21 8.87
N LEU A 314 12.79 -10.73 9.31
CA LEU A 314 12.42 -10.64 10.72
C LEU A 314 13.19 -11.63 11.60
N GLY A 315 13.64 -12.76 11.06
CA GLY A 315 14.21 -13.86 11.82
C GLY A 315 13.14 -14.63 12.59
N GLU A 316 13.49 -15.85 13.02
CA GLU A 316 12.55 -16.84 13.53
C GLU A 316 11.68 -16.35 14.70
N GLU A 317 12.27 -15.63 15.66
CA GLU A 317 11.54 -15.14 16.84
C GLU A 317 10.43 -14.14 16.46
N ARG A 318 10.76 -13.13 15.64
CA ARG A 318 9.81 -12.08 15.25
C ARG A 318 8.82 -12.59 14.21
N ALA A 319 9.26 -13.47 13.31
CA ALA A 319 8.39 -14.19 12.38
C ALA A 319 7.42 -15.12 13.10
N GLY A 320 7.75 -15.62 14.30
CA GLY A 320 6.82 -16.36 15.16
C GLY A 320 5.62 -15.51 15.64
N ARG A 321 5.65 -14.19 15.45
CA ARG A 321 4.59 -13.24 15.83
C ARG A 321 3.84 -12.69 14.60
N ALA A 322 3.90 -13.39 13.49
CA ALA A 322 3.33 -12.96 12.23
C ALA A 322 1.79 -13.06 12.19
N TRP A 323 1.12 -12.12 11.52
CA TRP A 323 -0.32 -12.15 11.19
C TRP A 323 -1.24 -12.71 12.29
N ARG A 324 -1.12 -12.19 13.52
CA ARG A 324 -1.76 -12.72 14.74
C ARG A 324 -3.27 -12.48 14.85
N CYS A 325 -4.01 -12.78 13.78
CA CYS A 325 -5.46 -12.58 13.65
C CYS A 325 -6.24 -13.24 14.80
N ARG A 326 -5.87 -14.50 15.13
CA ARG A 326 -6.52 -15.22 16.24
C ARG A 326 -6.28 -14.49 17.57
N ASP A 327 -5.05 -14.09 17.86
CA ASP A 327 -4.72 -13.49 19.15
C ASP A 327 -5.36 -12.09 19.28
N LEU A 328 -5.42 -11.31 18.20
CA LEU A 328 -6.16 -10.05 18.16
C LEU A 328 -7.65 -10.26 18.48
N ARG A 329 -8.27 -11.26 17.84
CA ARG A 329 -9.68 -11.62 18.10
C ARG A 329 -9.89 -12.09 19.53
N ASP A 330 -9.03 -13.00 20.01
CA ASP A 330 -9.13 -13.60 21.34
C ASP A 330 -8.83 -12.54 22.44
N ALA A 331 -8.07 -11.49 22.13
CA ALA A 331 -7.88 -10.31 22.98
C ALA A 331 -9.07 -9.31 22.95
N GLY A 332 -10.11 -9.58 22.14
CA GLY A 332 -11.32 -8.75 22.06
C GLY A 332 -11.26 -7.60 21.06
N ALA A 333 -10.26 -7.56 20.17
CA ALA A 333 -10.19 -6.54 19.13
C ALA A 333 -11.29 -6.74 18.07
N THR A 334 -11.74 -5.65 17.46
CA THR A 334 -12.54 -5.74 16.22
C THR A 334 -11.60 -6.11 15.09
N LEU A 335 -11.60 -7.39 14.70
CA LEU A 335 -10.85 -7.90 13.57
C LEU A 335 -11.69 -7.78 12.29
N VAL A 336 -11.13 -7.11 11.28
CA VAL A 336 -11.65 -7.10 9.91
C VAL A 336 -10.61 -7.68 8.96
N LEU A 337 -11.08 -8.29 7.87
CA LEU A 337 -10.19 -8.91 6.89
C LEU A 337 -10.25 -8.13 5.57
N GLY A 338 -9.10 -7.95 4.95
CA GLY A 338 -8.93 -7.42 3.61
C GLY A 338 -8.04 -8.34 2.78
N SER A 339 -8.02 -8.13 1.46
CA SER A 339 -7.09 -8.82 0.57
C SER A 339 -5.90 -7.97 0.16
N ASP A 340 -6.02 -6.64 0.31
CA ASP A 340 -5.11 -5.65 -0.30
C ASP A 340 -4.85 -5.92 -1.78
N TRP A 341 -5.95 -6.28 -2.48
CA TRP A 341 -5.97 -6.57 -3.92
C TRP A 341 -5.27 -5.43 -4.67
N PRO A 342 -4.30 -5.74 -5.56
CA PRO A 342 -4.50 -6.73 -6.62
C PRO A 342 -3.83 -8.11 -6.53
#